data_AF-A0A8X6KE95-F1
#
_entry.id   AF-A0A8X6KE95-F1
#
_cell.length_a   1.000
_cell.length_b   1.000
_cell.length_c   1.000
_cell.angle_alpha   90.00
_cell.angle_beta   90.00
_cell.angle_gamma   90.00
#
_symmetry.space_group_name_H-M   'P 1'
#
loop_
_entity.id
_entity.type
_entity.pdbx_description
1 polymer ?
#
loop_
_entity_poly.entity_id
_entity_poly.type
_entity_poly.pdbx_seq_one_letter_code
_entity_poly.pdbx_strand_id
1 'polypeptide(L)'
;MICTLKKKISILVFAGILFAVSGLALYLTFPSIMDSQIRKKLIVKEGSQSYKYWKDVPVPIYIHFYFFNITNEQEIWDFTNKPILEEMGPYTFRESREKVNITWNENGTVSYKQIRRWYYQPDRTNGSLDDIVTTLNVPMVAAALSGKQMNEDLVFFALEEIFSSLNCTWFIQKPVRELLFEGYDDKLMQIAKTFMHLPYDKFGWFYKRNGTDDGLITMFTGENDIETVDEIDSWNGENTVPAYDPPCNMINGSAGDMWPPKRTRQDKITLFVTDICRSLSFSYLADTEVKGIKAYRYWADNKELDNGKYDPNNKCFCSEGNCLPAGGLNVSSCKFDAPAVVSYPHFLFADSNYTQGVIGMRPNPQEHRMYLDIIPELGVPIGVAARMQINIIFEGVLNISQFENITQRIYFPVLWFSETAEPGDDIVSQLKLVLKTIPIIMNVFSFFMVSVGSFLVLSAFVLSILYALGKIKENPNILSSKPLKDSQENFIRKKGNSFLNVAIVSHKSFIQFQLFCVFRKRLSSYGLMCVQSLLLKYLHTSVL
;
A
#
# COMPACT_ATOMS: atom_id res chain seq x y z
N MET A 1 61.98 -8.99 -31.07
CA MET A 1 60.76 -9.80 -30.80
C MET A 1 60.47 -9.98 -29.29
N ILE A 2 61.48 -10.07 -28.41
CA ILE A 2 61.28 -10.25 -26.96
C ILE A 2 60.61 -9.05 -26.26
N CYS A 3 60.93 -7.82 -26.70
CA CYS A 3 60.35 -6.59 -26.13
C CYS A 3 58.84 -6.47 -26.41
N THR A 4 58.34 -7.07 -27.50
CA THR A 4 56.92 -7.01 -27.87
C THR A 4 56.07 -8.01 -27.07
N LEU A 5 56.63 -9.15 -26.65
CA LEU A 5 55.89 -10.15 -25.85
C LEU A 5 55.71 -9.72 -24.39
N LYS A 6 56.74 -9.17 -23.74
CA LYS A 6 56.62 -8.60 -22.38
C LYS A 6 55.58 -7.48 -22.33
N LYS A 7 55.55 -6.61 -23.35
CA LYS A 7 54.55 -5.54 -23.47
C LYS A 7 53.14 -6.11 -23.60
N LYS A 8 52.94 -7.18 -24.38
CA LYS A 8 51.64 -7.88 -24.50
C LYS A 8 51.18 -8.51 -23.17
N ILE A 9 52.07 -9.18 -22.43
CA ILE A 9 51.74 -9.76 -21.11
C ILE A 9 51.35 -8.65 -20.13
N SER A 10 52.09 -7.56 -20.08
CA SER A 10 51.78 -6.41 -19.20
C SER A 10 50.42 -5.78 -19.53
N ILE A 11 50.09 -5.62 -20.82
CA ILE A 11 48.78 -5.12 -21.26
C ILE A 11 47.66 -6.07 -20.83
N LEU A 12 47.84 -7.39 -20.99
CA LEU A 12 46.83 -8.39 -20.60
C LEU A 12 46.59 -8.42 -19.09
N VAL A 13 47.65 -8.33 -18.28
CA VAL A 13 47.54 -8.25 -16.82
C VAL A 13 46.81 -6.97 -16.42
N PHE A 14 47.20 -5.82 -16.97
CA PHE A 14 46.56 -4.55 -16.65
C PHE A 14 45.08 -4.53 -17.05
N ALA A 15 44.76 -4.97 -18.27
CA ALA A 15 43.37 -5.07 -18.73
C ALA A 15 42.57 -6.06 -17.87
N GLY A 16 43.14 -7.22 -17.55
CA GLY A 16 42.50 -8.23 -16.72
C GLY A 16 42.18 -7.74 -15.30
N ILE A 17 43.14 -7.07 -14.65
CA ILE A 17 42.93 -6.45 -13.34
C ILE A 17 41.87 -5.34 -13.44
N LEU A 18 41.93 -4.48 -14.47
CA LEU A 18 40.94 -3.42 -14.66
C LEU A 18 39.52 -3.95 -14.81
N PHE A 19 39.31 -5.00 -15.62
CA PHE A 19 38.01 -5.65 -15.78
C PHE A 19 37.53 -6.33 -14.48
N ALA A 20 38.42 -7.02 -13.77
CA ALA A 20 38.08 -7.67 -12.51
C ALA A 20 37.72 -6.66 -11.41
N VAL A 21 38.50 -5.59 -11.27
CA VAL A 21 38.27 -4.54 -10.28
C VAL A 21 37.01 -3.74 -10.62
N SER A 22 36.80 -3.38 -11.89
CA SER A 22 35.58 -2.66 -12.30
C SER A 22 34.32 -3.50 -12.15
N GLY A 23 34.36 -4.80 -12.48
CA GLY A 23 33.25 -5.73 -12.26
C GLY A 23 32.92 -5.89 -10.78
N LEU A 24 33.93 -6.02 -9.92
CA LEU A 24 33.73 -6.09 -8.47
C LEU A 24 33.19 -4.77 -7.91
N ALA A 25 33.76 -3.64 -8.33
CA ALA A 25 33.29 -2.32 -7.93
C ALA A 25 31.84 -2.07 -8.34
N LEU A 26 31.45 -2.47 -9.56
CA LEU A 26 30.08 -2.37 -10.04
C LEU A 26 29.14 -3.20 -9.15
N TYR A 27 29.46 -4.48 -8.90
CA TYR A 27 28.65 -5.35 -8.04
C TYR A 27 28.44 -4.78 -6.64
N LEU A 28 29.48 -4.20 -6.03
CA LEU A 28 29.42 -3.65 -4.68
C LEU A 28 28.72 -2.30 -4.61
N THR A 29 28.90 -1.43 -5.61
CA THR A 29 28.39 -0.05 -5.58
C THR A 29 27.00 0.08 -6.19
N PHE A 30 26.63 -0.79 -7.12
CA PHE A 30 25.38 -0.70 -7.86
C PHE A 30 24.11 -0.69 -6.98
N PRO A 31 23.98 -1.52 -5.92
CA PRO A 31 22.80 -1.45 -5.04
C PRO A 31 22.62 -0.08 -4.37
N SER A 32 23.72 0.56 -3.95
CA SER A 32 23.69 1.91 -3.34
C SER A 32 23.33 2.99 -4.37
N ILE A 33 23.86 2.88 -5.59
CA ILE A 33 23.51 3.78 -6.69
C ILE A 33 22.02 3.64 -7.00
N MET A 34 21.50 2.41 -7.13
CA MET A 34 20.10 2.14 -7.40
C MET A 34 19.19 2.74 -6.32
N ASP A 35 19.49 2.50 -5.04
CA ASP A 35 18.73 3.09 -3.93
C ASP A 35 18.72 4.62 -3.98
N SER A 36 19.86 5.25 -4.26
CA SER A 36 19.94 6.70 -4.42
C SER A 36 19.08 7.20 -5.59
N GLN A 37 19.03 6.47 -6.71
CA GLN A 37 18.17 6.81 -7.85
C GLN A 37 16.69 6.64 -7.52
N ILE A 38 16.32 5.55 -6.83
CA ILE A 38 14.93 5.30 -6.40
C ILE A 38 14.47 6.45 -5.50
N ARG A 39 15.23 6.78 -4.44
CA ARG A 39 14.88 7.88 -3.52
C ARG A 39 14.66 9.20 -4.26
N LYS A 40 15.54 9.55 -5.19
CA LYS A 40 15.38 10.76 -6.02
C LYS A 40 14.16 10.74 -6.94
N LYS A 41 13.74 9.56 -7.41
CA LYS A 41 12.59 9.40 -8.30
C LYS A 41 11.25 9.32 -7.57
N LEU A 42 11.26 9.09 -6.25
CA LEU A 42 10.07 9.07 -5.41
C LEU A 42 9.65 10.47 -4.93
N ILE A 43 10.60 11.42 -4.80
CA ILE A 43 10.31 12.82 -4.42
C ILE A 43 9.23 13.39 -5.34
N VAL A 44 8.17 13.93 -4.76
CA VAL A 44 7.07 14.57 -5.49
C VAL A 44 7.50 16.00 -5.82
N LYS A 45 7.87 16.26 -7.06
CA LYS A 45 8.33 17.59 -7.50
C LYS A 45 7.76 17.97 -8.86
N GLU A 46 7.38 19.22 -9.05
CA GLU A 46 6.81 19.68 -10.33
C GLU A 46 7.70 19.30 -11.53
N GLY A 47 7.08 18.78 -12.59
CA GLY A 47 7.76 18.31 -13.81
C GLY A 47 8.39 16.92 -13.71
N SER A 48 8.53 16.33 -12.52
CA SER A 48 9.03 14.96 -12.34
C SER A 48 8.02 13.89 -12.80
N GLN A 49 8.50 12.65 -12.98
CA GLN A 49 7.62 11.53 -13.30
C GLN A 49 6.72 11.11 -12.11
N SER A 50 7.25 11.15 -10.89
CA SER A 50 6.48 10.93 -9.65
C SER A 50 5.32 11.91 -9.53
N TYR A 51 5.55 13.19 -9.83
CA TYR A 51 4.48 14.19 -9.84
C TYR A 51 3.36 13.86 -10.83
N LYS A 52 3.67 13.33 -12.02
CA LYS A 52 2.63 12.92 -12.98
C LYS A 52 1.73 11.83 -12.42
N TYR A 53 2.33 10.78 -11.84
CA TYR A 53 1.57 9.67 -11.24
C TYR A 53 0.85 10.06 -9.95
N TRP A 54 1.42 10.98 -9.17
CA TRP A 54 0.80 11.50 -7.97
C TRP A 54 -0.41 12.40 -8.29
N LYS A 55 -0.29 13.26 -9.30
CA LYS A 55 -1.36 14.17 -9.73
C LYS A 55 -2.54 13.43 -10.37
N ASP A 56 -2.23 12.46 -11.23
CA ASP A 56 -3.20 11.64 -11.95
C ASP A 56 -2.82 10.16 -11.81
N VAL A 57 -3.58 9.44 -10.99
CA VAL A 57 -3.25 8.06 -10.57
C VAL A 57 -3.39 7.11 -11.77
N PRO A 58 -2.32 6.45 -12.23
CA PRO A 58 -2.36 5.63 -13.45
C PRO A 58 -2.99 4.24 -13.23
N VAL A 59 -3.44 3.96 -12.00
CA VAL A 59 -3.99 2.67 -11.58
C VAL A 59 -5.52 2.74 -11.58
N PRO A 60 -6.23 1.78 -12.21
CA PRO A 60 -7.68 1.75 -12.12
C PRO A 60 -8.12 1.42 -10.68
N ILE A 61 -8.95 2.30 -10.13
CA ILE A 61 -9.57 2.13 -8.81
C ILE A 61 -11.05 1.80 -9.03
N TYR A 62 -11.54 0.78 -8.33
CA TYR A 62 -12.94 0.39 -8.38
C TYR A 62 -13.52 0.36 -6.97
N ILE A 63 -14.67 1.00 -6.77
CA ILE A 63 -15.47 0.88 -5.56
C ILE A 63 -16.67 -0.02 -5.84
N HIS A 64 -16.88 -0.98 -4.96
CA HIS A 64 -17.96 -1.97 -5.00
C HIS A 64 -18.87 -1.75 -3.80
N PHE A 65 -20.15 -1.48 -4.02
CA PHE A 65 -21.14 -1.33 -2.94
C PHE A 65 -21.98 -2.59 -2.78
N TYR A 66 -22.23 -2.97 -1.53
CA TYR A 66 -23.06 -4.10 -1.15
C TYR A 66 -24.08 -3.62 -0.12
N PHE A 67 -25.36 -3.73 -0.42
CA PHE A 67 -26.44 -3.31 0.48
C PHE A 67 -26.97 -4.49 1.28
N PHE A 68 -27.43 -4.23 2.50
CA PHE A 68 -28.18 -5.20 3.29
C PHE A 68 -29.67 -4.93 3.16
N ASN A 69 -30.34 -5.72 2.32
CA ASN A 69 -31.77 -5.64 2.09
C ASN A 69 -32.55 -6.31 3.21
N ILE A 70 -33.57 -5.64 3.73
CA ILE A 70 -34.43 -6.15 4.81
C ILE A 70 -35.57 -6.98 4.20
N THR A 71 -35.77 -8.19 4.71
CA THR A 71 -36.77 -9.14 4.17
C THR A 71 -38.03 -9.28 5.03
N ASN A 72 -38.02 -8.79 6.28
CA ASN A 72 -39.10 -8.97 7.25
C ASN A 72 -39.51 -7.66 7.98
N GLU A 73 -39.72 -6.57 7.23
CA GLU A 73 -40.09 -5.23 7.76
C GLU A 73 -41.21 -5.26 8.81
N GLN A 74 -42.32 -5.94 8.50
CA GLN A 74 -43.50 -5.98 9.35
C GLN A 74 -43.22 -6.70 10.68
N GLU A 75 -42.45 -7.78 10.65
CA GLU A 75 -42.11 -8.54 11.87
C GLU A 75 -41.22 -7.74 12.81
N ILE A 76 -40.34 -6.89 12.27
CA ILE A 76 -39.50 -5.97 13.04
C ILE A 76 -40.38 -4.89 13.67
N TRP A 77 -41.30 -4.30 12.90
CA TRP A 77 -42.26 -3.29 13.37
C TRP A 77 -43.15 -3.83 14.49
N ASP A 78 -43.61 -5.07 14.36
CA ASP A 78 -44.45 -5.75 15.35
C ASP A 78 -43.64 -6.35 16.53
N PHE A 79 -42.32 -6.14 16.56
CA PHE A 79 -41.39 -6.66 17.59
C PHE A 79 -41.43 -8.19 17.76
N THR A 80 -41.76 -8.92 16.70
CA THR A 80 -41.92 -10.39 16.75
C THR A 80 -40.63 -11.13 16.42
N ASN A 81 -39.81 -10.59 15.50
CA ASN A 81 -38.54 -11.18 15.08
C ASN A 81 -37.45 -10.12 14.93
N LYS A 82 -36.19 -10.60 14.89
CA LYS A 82 -35.03 -9.77 14.58
C LYS A 82 -34.99 -9.43 13.09
N PRO A 83 -34.33 -8.33 12.69
CA PRO A 83 -34.11 -8.02 11.28
C PRO A 83 -33.36 -9.14 10.55
N ILE A 84 -33.92 -9.60 9.42
CA ILE A 84 -33.30 -10.57 8.52
C ILE A 84 -32.80 -9.85 7.28
N LEU A 85 -31.50 -9.91 7.08
CA LEU A 85 -30.78 -9.16 6.07
C LEU A 85 -30.23 -10.07 4.98
N GLU A 86 -30.43 -9.66 3.73
CA GLU A 86 -29.87 -10.30 2.54
C GLU A 86 -28.93 -9.33 1.83
N GLU A 87 -27.72 -9.78 1.50
CA GLU A 87 -26.76 -8.95 0.79
C GLU A 87 -27.12 -8.83 -0.71
N MET A 88 -27.11 -7.60 -1.23
CA MET A 88 -27.30 -7.28 -2.64
C MET A 88 -26.08 -6.55 -3.19
N GLY A 89 -25.52 -7.03 -4.31
CA GLY A 89 -24.40 -6.41 -5.01
C GLY A 89 -23.42 -7.42 -5.62
N PRO A 90 -22.21 -6.96 -6.03
CA PRO A 90 -21.75 -5.58 -5.95
C PRO A 90 -22.41 -4.64 -6.97
N TYR A 91 -22.60 -3.37 -6.58
CA TYR A 91 -22.82 -2.25 -7.50
C TYR A 91 -21.51 -1.49 -7.68
N THR A 92 -20.95 -1.55 -8.89
CA THR A 92 -19.55 -1.18 -9.13
C THR A 92 -19.40 0.14 -9.85
N PHE A 93 -18.48 0.98 -9.37
CA PHE A 93 -18.09 2.23 -10.01
C PHE A 93 -16.57 2.27 -10.17
N ARG A 94 -16.09 2.77 -11.30
CA ARG A 94 -14.68 3.15 -11.48
C ARG A 94 -14.48 4.52 -10.85
N GLU A 95 -13.51 4.62 -9.95
CA GLU A 95 -13.09 5.88 -9.34
C GLU A 95 -11.95 6.51 -10.12
N SER A 96 -12.00 7.84 -10.26
CA SER A 96 -10.90 8.67 -10.76
C SER A 96 -10.55 9.69 -9.68
N ARG A 97 -9.26 9.82 -9.37
CA ARG A 97 -8.74 10.78 -8.39
C ARG A 97 -7.86 11.79 -9.13
N GLU A 98 -8.17 13.06 -8.96
CA GLU A 98 -7.43 14.17 -9.58
C GLU A 98 -7.04 15.20 -8.52
N LYS A 99 -5.75 15.54 -8.46
CA LYS A 99 -5.27 16.60 -7.57
C LYS A 99 -5.29 17.96 -8.28
N VAL A 100 -6.03 18.91 -7.70
CA VAL A 100 -6.26 20.27 -8.23
C VAL A 100 -5.82 21.33 -7.23
N ASN A 101 -5.73 22.59 -7.69
CA ASN A 101 -5.33 23.75 -6.87
C ASN A 101 -4.00 23.51 -6.12
N ILE A 102 -3.01 22.99 -6.84
CA ILE A 102 -1.72 22.58 -6.29
C ILE A 102 -0.86 23.83 -6.04
N THR A 103 -0.39 23.97 -4.80
CA THR A 103 0.52 25.05 -4.36
C THR A 103 1.73 24.43 -3.67
N TRP A 104 2.93 24.80 -4.13
CA TRP A 104 4.20 24.36 -3.55
C TRP A 104 4.70 25.32 -2.49
N ASN A 105 5.16 24.81 -1.37
CA ASN A 105 5.57 25.61 -0.22
C ASN A 105 7.10 25.52 0.01
N GLU A 106 7.70 26.60 0.52
CA GLU A 106 9.16 26.68 0.73
C GLU A 106 9.68 25.69 1.79
N ASN A 107 8.82 25.23 2.70
CA ASN A 107 9.15 24.23 3.73
C ASN A 107 9.17 22.78 3.21
N GLY A 108 9.09 22.57 1.90
CA GLY A 108 9.12 21.23 1.29
C GLY A 108 7.78 20.49 1.36
N THR A 109 6.68 21.19 1.60
CA THR A 109 5.31 20.64 1.50
C THR A 109 4.61 21.07 0.22
N VAL A 110 3.52 20.38 -0.11
CA VAL A 110 2.62 20.72 -1.21
C VAL A 110 1.18 20.68 -0.70
N SER A 111 0.40 21.70 -1.03
CA SER A 111 -1.01 21.83 -0.68
C SER A 111 -1.88 21.63 -1.91
N TYR A 112 -2.95 20.82 -1.81
CA TYR A 112 -3.84 20.50 -2.93
C TYR A 112 -5.22 20.06 -2.44
N LYS A 113 -6.19 20.02 -3.37
CA LYS A 113 -7.50 19.39 -3.18
C LYS A 113 -7.59 18.15 -4.05
N GLN A 114 -8.16 17.06 -3.54
CA GLN A 114 -8.36 15.84 -4.31
C GLN A 114 -9.81 15.71 -4.74
N ILE A 115 -10.08 15.83 -6.04
CA ILE A 115 -11.40 15.58 -6.62
C ILE A 115 -11.56 14.09 -6.90
N ARG A 116 -12.67 13.52 -6.45
CA ARG A 116 -13.05 12.12 -6.72
C ARG A 116 -14.25 12.07 -7.65
N ARG A 117 -14.18 11.22 -8.68
CA ARG A 117 -15.28 10.99 -9.64
C ARG A 117 -15.59 9.51 -9.76
N TRP A 118 -16.87 9.16 -9.78
CA TRP A 118 -17.33 7.78 -9.88
C TRP A 118 -18.12 7.56 -11.16
N TYR A 119 -17.72 6.54 -11.93
CA TYR A 119 -18.32 6.17 -13.20
C TYR A 119 -18.88 4.75 -13.09
N TYR A 120 -20.19 4.60 -13.28
CA TYR A 120 -20.86 3.29 -13.16
C TYR A 120 -20.26 2.25 -14.12
N GLN A 121 -20.10 1.00 -13.65
CA GLN A 121 -19.54 -0.12 -14.40
C GLN A 121 -20.58 -1.26 -14.46
N PRO A 122 -21.47 -1.28 -15.48
CA PRO A 122 -22.51 -2.30 -15.61
C PRO A 122 -21.93 -3.70 -15.82
N ASP A 123 -20.78 -3.83 -16.48
CA ASP A 123 -20.08 -5.09 -16.73
C ASP A 123 -19.50 -5.75 -15.46
N ARG A 124 -19.39 -4.98 -14.37
CA ARG A 124 -18.87 -5.42 -13.06
C ARG A 124 -19.92 -5.32 -11.96
N THR A 125 -21.17 -5.05 -12.32
CA THR A 125 -22.28 -4.95 -11.38
C THR A 125 -23.11 -6.21 -11.46
N ASN A 126 -23.43 -6.79 -10.30
CA ASN A 126 -24.33 -7.92 -10.19
C ASN A 126 -25.71 -7.41 -9.74
N GLY A 127 -26.50 -6.94 -10.70
CA GLY A 127 -27.78 -6.26 -10.46
C GLY A 127 -27.96 -5.06 -11.38
N SER A 128 -28.85 -4.15 -11.00
CA SER A 128 -29.11 -2.87 -11.64
C SER A 128 -29.13 -1.75 -10.61
N LEU A 129 -28.80 -0.52 -11.01
CA LEU A 129 -28.98 0.64 -10.12
C LEU A 129 -30.47 0.95 -9.82
N ASP A 130 -31.38 0.34 -10.57
CA ASP A 130 -32.83 0.39 -10.32
C ASP A 130 -33.32 -0.71 -9.36
N ASP A 131 -32.43 -1.60 -8.89
CA ASP A 131 -32.78 -2.61 -7.89
C ASP A 131 -33.26 -1.90 -6.62
N ILE A 132 -34.41 -2.32 -6.11
CA ILE A 132 -35.04 -1.73 -4.93
C ILE A 132 -34.48 -2.40 -3.69
N VAL A 133 -33.94 -1.58 -2.78
CA VAL A 133 -33.47 -2.02 -1.47
C VAL A 133 -34.43 -1.48 -0.41
N THR A 134 -34.95 -2.39 0.41
CA THR A 134 -35.56 -2.03 1.70
C THR A 134 -34.44 -1.77 2.71
N THR A 135 -34.38 -0.55 3.23
CA THR A 135 -33.38 -0.13 4.23
C THR A 135 -34.02 0.74 5.31
N LEU A 136 -33.28 0.97 6.39
CA LEU A 136 -33.66 1.90 7.46
C LEU A 136 -33.87 3.33 6.92
N ASN A 137 -34.93 3.97 7.39
CA ASN A 137 -35.24 5.38 7.20
C ASN A 137 -34.29 6.23 8.07
N VAL A 138 -33.06 6.42 7.58
CA VAL A 138 -32.01 7.12 8.32
C VAL A 138 -32.40 8.54 8.72
N PRO A 139 -33.07 9.37 7.88
CA PRO A 139 -33.57 10.68 8.31
C PRO A 139 -34.48 10.63 9.55
N MET A 140 -35.41 9.68 9.60
CA MET A 140 -36.30 9.50 10.77
C MET A 140 -35.52 9.09 12.02
N VAL A 141 -34.62 8.11 11.90
CA VAL A 141 -33.82 7.62 13.02
C VAL A 141 -32.87 8.70 13.54
N ALA A 142 -32.23 9.45 12.65
CA ALA A 142 -31.38 10.58 13.01
C ALA A 142 -32.19 11.66 13.76
N ALA A 143 -33.36 12.04 13.25
CA ALA A 143 -34.22 13.03 13.92
C ALA A 143 -34.63 12.58 15.34
N ALA A 144 -35.02 11.30 15.51
CA ALA A 144 -35.39 10.76 16.82
C ALA A 144 -34.22 10.77 17.82
N LEU A 145 -33.01 10.37 17.37
CA LEU A 145 -31.82 10.35 18.24
C LEU A 145 -31.27 11.75 18.52
N SER A 146 -31.34 12.68 17.57
CA SER A 146 -31.02 14.09 17.81
C SER A 146 -32.00 14.70 18.83
N GLY A 147 -33.30 14.40 18.73
CA GLY A 147 -34.29 14.81 19.72
C GLY A 147 -33.98 14.25 21.12
N LYS A 148 -33.60 12.97 21.19
CA LYS A 148 -33.15 12.33 22.44
C LYS A 148 -31.93 13.04 23.04
N GLN A 149 -30.98 13.46 22.22
CA GLN A 149 -29.78 14.18 22.68
C GLN A 149 -30.10 15.58 23.20
N MET A 150 -31.04 16.29 22.58
CA MET A 150 -31.52 17.59 23.05
C MET A 150 -32.27 17.47 24.38
N ASN A 151 -33.04 16.38 24.55
CA ASN A 151 -33.76 16.04 25.77
C ASN A 151 -34.73 17.17 26.24
N GLU A 152 -35.50 17.71 25.28
CA GLU A 152 -36.50 18.76 25.53
C GLU A 152 -37.91 18.27 25.18
N ASP A 153 -38.87 18.43 26.10
CA ASP A 153 -40.26 17.97 25.93
C ASP A 153 -40.94 18.53 24.66
N LEU A 154 -40.66 19.80 24.32
CA LEU A 154 -41.21 20.44 23.12
C LEU A 154 -40.70 19.78 21.83
N VAL A 155 -39.44 19.35 21.81
CA VAL A 155 -38.83 18.66 20.66
C VAL A 155 -39.44 17.28 20.50
N PHE A 156 -39.63 16.53 21.59
CA PHE A 156 -40.31 15.23 21.54
C PHE A 156 -41.75 15.37 21.03
N PHE A 157 -42.52 16.32 21.55
CA PHE A 157 -43.88 16.58 21.09
C PHE A 157 -43.93 16.93 19.59
N ALA A 158 -43.01 17.79 19.13
CA ALA A 158 -42.95 18.17 17.71
C ALA A 158 -42.59 16.97 16.81
N LEU A 159 -41.62 16.14 17.22
CA LEU A 159 -41.23 14.94 16.47
C LEU A 159 -42.37 13.92 16.40
N GLU A 160 -43.08 13.68 17.51
CA GLU A 160 -44.23 12.78 17.56
C GLU A 160 -45.33 13.23 16.58
N GLU A 161 -45.69 14.51 16.60
CA GLU A 161 -46.70 15.09 15.71
C GLU A 161 -46.27 15.01 14.23
N ILE A 162 -45.00 15.31 13.94
CA ILE A 162 -44.46 15.23 12.58
C ILE A 162 -44.46 13.77 12.08
N PHE A 163 -43.99 12.82 12.88
CA PHE A 163 -43.94 11.41 12.49
C PHE A 163 -45.33 10.82 12.29
N SER A 164 -46.27 11.17 13.18
CA SER A 164 -47.68 10.76 13.07
C SER A 164 -48.35 11.36 11.83
N SER A 165 -48.24 12.67 11.64
CA SER A 165 -48.88 13.37 10.49
C SER A 165 -48.33 12.94 9.13
N LEU A 166 -47.06 12.53 9.06
CA LEU A 166 -46.44 12.03 7.83
C LEU A 166 -46.56 10.51 7.66
N ASN A 167 -47.11 9.79 8.63
CA ASN A 167 -47.10 8.32 8.70
C ASN A 167 -45.71 7.74 8.47
N CYS A 168 -44.70 8.26 9.19
CA CYS A 168 -43.33 7.81 9.06
C CYS A 168 -43.16 6.35 9.54
N THR A 169 -42.46 5.56 8.73
CA THR A 169 -42.05 4.18 9.03
C THR A 169 -40.53 4.10 9.20
N TRP A 170 -40.06 3.12 9.98
CA TRP A 170 -38.62 2.88 10.15
C TRP A 170 -37.93 2.42 8.88
N PHE A 171 -38.67 1.92 7.89
CA PHE A 171 -38.11 1.39 6.66
C PHE A 171 -38.62 2.17 5.46
N ILE A 172 -37.75 2.26 4.45
CA ILE A 172 -38.03 2.84 3.14
C ILE A 172 -37.55 1.88 2.05
N GLN A 173 -38.20 1.95 0.90
CA GLN A 173 -37.84 1.20 -0.30
C GLN A 173 -37.38 2.17 -1.36
N LYS A 174 -36.12 2.03 -1.78
CA LYS A 174 -35.48 2.97 -2.71
C LYS A 174 -34.57 2.26 -3.69
N PRO A 175 -34.48 2.74 -4.95
CA PRO A 175 -33.53 2.20 -5.89
C PRO A 175 -32.10 2.54 -5.45
N VAL A 176 -31.14 1.69 -5.79
CA VAL A 176 -29.73 1.87 -5.43
C VAL A 176 -29.17 3.21 -5.94
N ARG A 177 -29.58 3.71 -7.11
CA ARG A 177 -29.17 5.03 -7.62
C ARG A 177 -29.54 6.18 -6.69
N GLU A 178 -30.73 6.13 -6.09
CA GLU A 178 -31.22 7.12 -5.13
C GLU A 178 -30.50 6.98 -3.79
N LEU A 179 -30.24 5.76 -3.33
CA LEU A 179 -29.50 5.52 -2.07
C LEU A 179 -28.04 5.94 -2.15
N LEU A 180 -27.41 5.91 -3.33
CA LEU A 180 -26.00 6.27 -3.52
C LEU A 180 -25.83 7.73 -3.94
N PHE A 181 -25.77 8.00 -5.25
CA PHE A 181 -25.26 9.26 -5.80
C PHE A 181 -26.36 10.25 -6.23
N GLU A 182 -27.55 9.79 -6.63
CA GLU A 182 -28.65 10.67 -7.06
C GLU A 182 -29.34 11.35 -5.87
N GLY A 183 -29.42 10.65 -4.73
CA GLY A 183 -30.14 11.08 -3.55
C GLY A 183 -31.66 11.03 -3.72
N TYR A 184 -32.38 10.79 -2.63
CA TYR A 184 -33.84 10.90 -2.61
C TYR A 184 -34.31 12.09 -1.78
N ASP A 185 -35.44 12.65 -2.20
CA ASP A 185 -36.15 13.67 -1.45
C ASP A 185 -36.88 13.03 -0.26
N ASP A 186 -36.62 13.56 0.93
CA ASP A 186 -37.24 13.12 2.18
C ASP A 186 -38.05 14.27 2.80
N LYS A 187 -39.28 13.97 3.22
CA LYS A 187 -40.20 14.98 3.77
C LYS A 187 -39.71 15.51 5.12
N LEU A 188 -39.11 14.68 5.97
CA LEU A 188 -38.56 15.11 7.25
C LEU A 188 -37.38 16.06 7.03
N MET A 189 -36.50 15.74 6.07
CA MET A 189 -35.41 16.64 5.71
C MET A 189 -35.93 17.99 5.19
N GLN A 190 -36.99 18.01 4.38
CA GLN A 190 -37.59 19.26 3.90
C GLN A 190 -38.14 20.12 5.05
N ILE A 191 -38.82 19.50 6.02
CA ILE A 191 -39.30 20.20 7.22
C ILE A 191 -38.10 20.70 8.03
N ALA A 192 -37.12 19.85 8.31
CA ALA A 192 -35.94 20.18 9.11
C ALA A 192 -35.18 21.40 8.55
N LYS A 193 -35.03 21.53 7.23
CA LYS A 193 -34.41 22.72 6.60
C LYS A 193 -35.08 24.06 6.96
N THR A 194 -36.35 24.04 7.35
CA THR A 194 -37.08 25.24 7.75
C THR A 194 -36.65 25.73 9.13
N PHE A 195 -36.10 24.84 9.96
CA PHE A 195 -35.73 25.10 11.35
C PHE A 195 -34.22 25.06 11.60
N MET A 196 -33.46 24.32 10.78
CA MET A 196 -32.01 24.17 10.92
C MET A 196 -31.30 24.15 9.57
N HIS A 197 -30.01 24.50 9.58
CA HIS A 197 -29.16 24.40 8.40
C HIS A 197 -28.71 22.95 8.20
N LEU A 198 -29.17 22.31 7.13
CA LEU A 198 -28.68 21.00 6.72
C LEU A 198 -27.57 21.14 5.67
N PRO A 199 -26.53 20.30 5.71
CA PRO A 199 -25.44 20.32 4.74
C PRO A 199 -25.92 19.94 3.32
N TYR A 200 -26.99 19.17 3.21
CA TYR A 200 -27.52 18.64 1.96
C TYR A 200 -29.04 18.75 1.87
N ASP A 201 -29.51 18.74 0.63
CA ASP A 201 -30.92 18.86 0.31
C ASP A 201 -31.66 17.52 0.09
N LYS A 202 -30.92 16.45 -0.16
CA LYS A 202 -31.44 15.09 -0.30
C LYS A 202 -30.62 14.14 0.57
N PHE A 203 -31.19 12.99 0.90
CA PHE A 203 -30.44 11.93 1.53
C PHE A 203 -29.85 11.01 0.47
N GLY A 204 -28.58 10.64 0.63
CA GLY A 204 -27.92 9.56 -0.09
C GLY A 204 -26.51 9.37 0.47
N TRP A 205 -26.03 8.13 0.53
CA TRP A 205 -24.76 7.79 1.18
C TRP A 205 -23.55 8.47 0.52
N PHE A 206 -23.66 8.75 -0.79
CA PHE A 206 -22.62 9.43 -1.57
C PHE A 206 -23.20 10.63 -2.35
N TYR A 207 -24.35 11.15 -1.92
CA TYR A 207 -25.01 12.27 -2.58
C TYR A 207 -24.11 13.51 -2.58
N LYS A 208 -24.04 14.20 -3.73
CA LYS A 208 -23.17 15.37 -3.98
C LYS A 208 -21.67 15.16 -3.74
N ARG A 209 -21.19 13.92 -3.56
CA ARG A 209 -19.75 13.64 -3.48
C ARG A 209 -19.07 13.59 -4.85
N ASN A 210 -19.82 13.19 -5.88
CA ASN A 210 -19.26 12.99 -7.22
C ASN A 210 -18.77 14.31 -7.82
N GLY A 211 -17.46 14.40 -8.08
CA GLY A 211 -16.82 15.60 -8.62
C GLY A 211 -16.48 16.66 -7.57
N THR A 212 -16.52 16.34 -6.27
CA THR A 212 -16.11 17.25 -5.19
C THR A 212 -14.79 16.84 -4.55
N ASP A 213 -14.26 17.70 -3.69
CA ASP A 213 -13.03 17.45 -2.92
C ASP A 213 -13.30 17.14 -1.44
N ASP A 214 -12.37 16.40 -0.84
CA ASP A 214 -12.41 16.01 0.58
C ASP A 214 -11.65 17.01 1.48
N GLY A 215 -11.51 18.28 1.06
CA GLY A 215 -10.78 19.33 1.77
C GLY A 215 -9.36 19.58 1.25
N LEU A 216 -8.70 20.59 1.82
CA LEU A 216 -7.33 20.98 1.50
C LEU A 216 -6.36 20.08 2.28
N ILE A 217 -5.54 19.30 1.57
CA ILE A 217 -4.49 18.46 2.14
C ILE A 217 -3.16 19.15 1.91
N THR A 218 -2.36 19.31 2.97
CA THR A 218 -0.94 19.68 2.88
C THR A 218 -0.09 18.51 3.32
N MET A 219 0.85 18.09 2.48
CA MET A 219 1.71 16.93 2.73
C MET A 219 3.16 17.23 2.41
N PHE A 220 4.07 16.49 3.03
CA PHE A 220 5.50 16.57 2.73
C PHE A 220 5.83 15.90 1.38
N THR A 221 6.66 16.56 0.59
CA THR A 221 7.00 16.13 -0.77
C THR A 221 8.10 15.06 -0.83
N GLY A 222 8.82 14.86 0.27
CA GLY A 222 10.05 14.08 0.33
C GLY A 222 11.32 14.81 -0.11
N GLU A 223 11.24 16.10 -0.50
CA GLU A 223 12.40 16.85 -1.02
C GLU A 223 13.45 17.11 0.07
N ASN A 224 13.02 17.49 1.28
CA ASN A 224 13.89 17.73 2.42
C ASN A 224 14.31 16.43 3.12
N ASP A 225 13.36 15.53 3.32
CA ASP A 225 13.57 14.20 3.89
C ASP A 225 12.64 13.19 3.23
N ILE A 226 13.21 12.16 2.60
CA ILE A 226 12.42 11.12 1.94
C ILE A 226 11.67 10.22 2.94
N GLU A 227 12.06 10.23 4.22
CA GLU A 227 11.38 9.48 5.27
C GLU A 227 10.04 10.12 5.69
N THR A 228 9.74 11.34 5.24
CA THR A 228 8.44 12.01 5.45
C THR A 228 7.60 12.09 4.18
N VAL A 229 8.02 11.47 3.07
CA VAL A 229 7.29 11.56 1.81
C VAL A 229 5.82 11.15 1.97
N ASP A 230 4.92 11.97 1.43
CA ASP A 230 3.47 11.78 1.45
C ASP A 230 2.83 11.87 2.85
N GLU A 231 3.60 12.11 3.92
CA GLU A 231 3.09 12.36 5.26
C GLU A 231 2.27 13.66 5.30
N ILE A 232 1.09 13.61 5.91
CA ILE A 232 0.22 14.78 6.03
C ILE A 232 0.79 15.71 7.11
N ASP A 233 0.97 16.97 6.73
CA ASP A 233 1.30 18.07 7.65
C ASP A 233 0.02 18.67 8.24
N SER A 234 -1.01 18.88 7.41
CA SER A 234 -2.32 19.38 7.86
C SER A 234 -3.45 19.01 6.90
N TRP A 235 -4.66 18.97 7.45
CA TRP A 235 -5.91 18.86 6.70
C TRP A 235 -6.82 20.05 7.06
N ASN A 236 -7.23 20.81 6.05
CA ASN A 236 -7.96 22.08 6.21
C ASN A 236 -7.24 23.10 7.11
N GLY A 237 -5.91 23.06 7.16
CA GLY A 237 -5.08 23.93 7.99
C GLY A 237 -4.93 23.48 9.44
N GLU A 238 -5.58 22.38 9.83
CA GLU A 238 -5.50 21.80 11.18
C GLU A 238 -4.62 20.55 11.18
N ASN A 239 -3.95 20.30 12.30
CA ASN A 239 -3.15 19.08 12.55
C ASN A 239 -3.85 18.10 13.51
N THR A 240 -5.04 18.47 13.97
CA THR A 240 -5.90 17.62 14.80
C THR A 240 -7.35 17.69 14.30
N VAL A 241 -8.13 16.68 14.63
CA VAL A 241 -9.58 16.65 14.39
C VAL A 241 -10.33 16.90 15.70
N PRO A 242 -11.50 17.55 15.69
CA PRO A 242 -12.28 17.77 16.91
C PRO A 242 -13.01 16.50 17.41
N ALA A 243 -13.01 15.44 16.61
CA ALA A 243 -13.86 14.26 16.80
C ALA A 243 -13.49 13.36 17.99
N TYR A 244 -12.24 13.41 18.46
CA TYR A 244 -11.68 12.47 19.43
C TYR A 244 -10.86 13.18 20.50
N ASP A 245 -10.55 12.51 21.60
CA ASP A 245 -9.67 13.04 22.64
C ASP A 245 -8.19 12.84 22.26
N PRO A 246 -7.26 13.71 22.70
CA PRO A 246 -5.83 13.48 22.51
C PRO A 246 -5.36 12.17 23.19
N PRO A 247 -4.41 11.42 22.58
CA PRO A 247 -3.73 11.68 21.31
C PRO A 247 -4.46 11.13 20.06
N CYS A 248 -5.64 10.55 20.21
CA CYS A 248 -6.41 9.93 19.13
C CYS A 248 -6.89 10.93 18.05
N ASN A 249 -6.89 12.20 18.40
CA ASN A 249 -7.33 13.30 17.55
C ASN A 249 -6.25 13.83 16.60
N MET A 250 -5.03 13.32 16.66
CA MET A 250 -3.93 13.76 15.80
C MET A 250 -4.09 13.24 14.36
N ILE A 251 -3.77 14.09 13.39
CA ILE A 251 -3.69 13.72 11.97
C ILE A 251 -2.28 13.18 11.71
N ASN A 252 -2.15 11.86 11.62
CA ASN A 252 -0.87 11.18 11.43
C ASN A 252 -0.87 10.30 10.17
N GLY A 253 0.31 10.09 9.60
CA GLY A 253 0.54 9.17 8.49
C GLY A 253 0.39 9.81 7.12
N SER A 254 0.43 8.97 6.08
CA SER A 254 0.43 9.44 4.69
C SER A 254 -0.96 9.81 4.16
N ALA A 255 -1.01 10.57 3.07
CA ALA A 255 -2.21 10.85 2.31
C ALA A 255 -2.77 9.62 1.57
N GLY A 256 -2.04 8.49 1.60
CA GLY A 256 -2.43 7.18 1.08
C GLY A 256 -1.86 6.82 -0.28
N ASP A 257 -1.00 7.66 -0.87
CA ASP A 257 -0.39 7.41 -2.18
C ASP A 257 0.91 6.60 -2.07
N MET A 258 1.74 6.90 -1.06
CA MET A 258 2.98 6.17 -0.79
C MET A 258 3.48 6.33 0.65
N TRP A 259 4.49 5.55 1.01
CA TRP A 259 5.21 5.59 2.27
C TRP A 259 6.72 5.62 2.01
N PRO A 260 7.55 5.86 3.04
CA PRO A 260 9.00 5.84 2.89
C PRO A 260 9.53 4.54 2.26
N PRO A 261 10.54 4.61 1.38
CA PRO A 261 11.11 3.42 0.75
C PRO A 261 11.87 2.54 1.76
N LYS A 262 12.10 1.27 1.41
CA LYS A 262 12.74 0.25 2.27
C LYS A 262 11.93 -0.13 3.51
N ARG A 263 10.62 -0.34 3.34
CA ARG A 263 9.75 -0.84 4.41
C ARG A 263 10.22 -2.20 4.90
N THR A 264 10.07 -2.41 6.21
CA THR A 264 10.38 -3.64 6.92
C THR A 264 9.11 -4.27 7.49
N ARG A 265 9.22 -5.53 7.91
CA ARG A 265 8.10 -6.25 8.54
C ARG A 265 7.74 -5.71 9.93
N GLN A 266 8.62 -4.88 10.53
CA GLN A 266 8.42 -4.27 11.83
C GLN A 266 7.68 -2.93 11.74
N ASP A 267 7.70 -2.31 10.56
CA ASP A 267 7.09 -1.00 10.42
C ASP A 267 5.56 -1.11 10.38
N LYS A 268 4.88 -0.04 10.78
CA LYS A 268 3.44 0.14 10.56
C LYS A 268 3.21 1.02 9.33
N ILE A 269 2.15 0.73 8.59
CA ILE A 269 1.72 1.57 7.47
C ILE A 269 0.55 2.39 7.97
N THR A 270 0.71 3.71 8.09
CA THR A 270 -0.33 4.60 8.63
C THR A 270 -0.78 5.59 7.57
N LEU A 271 -2.08 5.79 7.44
CA LEU A 271 -2.66 6.81 6.56
C LEU A 271 -3.82 7.53 7.23
N PHE A 272 -4.06 8.77 6.86
CA PHE A 272 -5.25 9.50 7.31
C PHE A 272 -6.41 9.31 6.34
N VAL A 273 -7.55 8.89 6.87
CA VAL A 273 -8.78 8.71 6.08
C VAL A 273 -9.74 9.85 6.39
N THR A 274 -9.81 10.82 5.47
CA THR A 274 -10.72 11.98 5.56
C THR A 274 -12.18 11.56 5.71
N ASP A 275 -12.56 10.42 5.11
CA ASP A 275 -13.91 9.87 5.16
C ASP A 275 -14.40 9.51 6.57
N ILE A 276 -13.49 9.21 7.51
CA ILE A 276 -13.82 8.88 8.91
C ILE A 276 -13.07 9.79 9.90
N CYS A 277 -12.47 10.87 9.40
CA CYS A 277 -11.70 11.86 10.15
C CYS A 277 -10.63 11.25 11.08
N ARG A 278 -9.95 10.17 10.65
CA ARG A 278 -9.07 9.39 11.53
C ARG A 278 -7.90 8.78 10.79
N SER A 279 -6.76 8.68 11.46
CA SER A 279 -5.62 7.88 10.99
C SER A 279 -5.85 6.40 11.24
N LEU A 280 -5.63 5.58 10.20
CA LEU A 280 -5.63 4.13 10.28
C LEU A 280 -4.21 3.56 10.21
N SER A 281 -3.91 2.59 11.06
CA SER A 281 -2.62 1.90 11.07
C SER A 281 -2.73 0.43 10.67
N PHE A 282 -1.80 -0.03 9.83
CA PHE A 282 -1.79 -1.37 9.29
C PHE A 282 -0.52 -2.09 9.73
N SER A 283 -0.71 -3.26 10.33
CA SER A 283 0.36 -4.13 10.82
C SER A 283 0.78 -5.11 9.72
N TYR A 284 2.04 -5.55 9.71
CA TYR A 284 2.48 -6.59 8.78
C TYR A 284 1.70 -7.90 9.02
N LEU A 285 1.24 -8.53 7.94
CA LEU A 285 0.59 -9.83 7.94
C LEU A 285 1.49 -10.92 7.38
N ALA A 286 1.96 -10.74 6.14
CA ALA A 286 2.67 -11.77 5.39
C ALA A 286 3.44 -11.20 4.20
N ASP A 287 4.48 -11.93 3.77
CA ASP A 287 5.08 -11.77 2.44
C ASP A 287 4.07 -12.25 1.39
N THR A 288 3.90 -11.48 0.31
CA THR A 288 2.99 -11.81 -0.79
C THR A 288 3.63 -11.46 -2.14
N GLU A 289 2.98 -11.87 -3.23
CA GLU A 289 3.40 -11.55 -4.59
C GLU A 289 2.18 -11.11 -5.40
N VAL A 290 2.23 -9.88 -5.93
CA VAL A 290 1.17 -9.33 -6.78
C VAL A 290 1.71 -9.22 -8.20
N LYS A 291 1.09 -9.96 -9.12
CA LYS A 291 1.46 -9.99 -10.55
C LYS A 291 2.96 -10.23 -10.82
N GLY A 292 3.65 -11.00 -9.98
CA GLY A 292 5.08 -11.29 -10.15
C GLY A 292 6.05 -10.34 -9.43
N ILE A 293 5.53 -9.42 -8.62
CA ILE A 293 6.30 -8.43 -7.85
C ILE A 293 6.11 -8.74 -6.37
N LYS A 294 7.23 -8.86 -5.63
CA LYS A 294 7.21 -9.11 -4.19
C LYS A 294 6.63 -7.92 -3.45
N ALA A 295 5.78 -8.19 -2.49
CA ALA A 295 5.15 -7.18 -1.63
C ALA A 295 5.03 -7.70 -0.19
N TYR A 296 4.84 -6.78 0.75
CA TYR A 296 4.40 -7.10 2.09
C TYR A 296 2.93 -6.73 2.22
N ARG A 297 2.11 -7.70 2.64
CA ARG A 297 0.72 -7.44 2.99
C ARG A 297 0.67 -6.85 4.39
N TYR A 298 0.20 -5.62 4.49
CA TYR A 298 -0.20 -4.98 5.74
C TYR A 298 -1.72 -5.02 5.84
N TRP A 299 -2.25 -5.20 7.04
CA TRP A 299 -3.69 -5.30 7.28
C TRP A 299 -4.09 -4.49 8.50
N ALA A 300 -5.33 -4.03 8.49
CA ALA A 300 -5.94 -3.42 9.66
C ALA A 300 -6.49 -4.56 10.54
N ASP A 301 -5.89 -4.74 11.71
CA ASP A 301 -6.19 -5.84 12.62
C ASP A 301 -7.36 -5.52 13.56
N ASN A 302 -7.66 -6.43 14.49
CA ASN A 302 -8.78 -6.27 15.43
C ASN A 302 -8.58 -5.15 16.46
N LYS A 303 -7.41 -4.49 16.50
CA LYS A 303 -7.16 -3.34 17.35
C LYS A 303 -7.56 -2.04 16.67
N GLU A 304 -7.62 -1.99 15.35
CA GLU A 304 -7.75 -0.72 14.63
C GLU A 304 -9.09 0.02 14.92
N LEU A 305 -10.18 -0.74 14.98
CA LEU A 305 -11.52 -0.23 15.35
C LEU A 305 -11.90 -0.63 16.79
N ASP A 306 -10.91 -0.84 17.66
CA ASP A 306 -11.11 -1.18 19.07
C ASP A 306 -11.47 0.06 19.92
N ASN A 307 -12.07 -0.20 21.08
CA ASN A 307 -12.47 0.80 22.07
C ASN A 307 -11.53 0.84 23.30
N GLY A 308 -10.36 0.21 23.23
CA GLY A 308 -9.45 0.05 24.37
C GLY A 308 -9.41 -1.33 25.00
N LYS A 309 -10.21 -2.29 24.50
CA LYS A 309 -10.30 -3.67 25.01
C LYS A 309 -9.05 -4.49 24.66
N TYR A 310 -8.53 -4.31 23.44
CA TYR A 310 -7.36 -5.01 22.91
C TYR A 310 -6.11 -4.14 22.88
N ASP A 311 -6.25 -2.82 22.68
CA ASP A 311 -5.16 -1.85 22.78
C ASP A 311 -5.59 -0.65 23.66
N PRO A 312 -5.04 -0.50 24.88
CA PRO A 312 -5.39 0.58 25.79
C PRO A 312 -5.23 1.99 25.20
N ASN A 313 -4.40 2.17 24.17
CA ASN A 313 -4.22 3.47 23.50
C ASN A 313 -5.47 3.92 22.74
N ASN A 314 -6.36 2.99 22.39
CA ASN A 314 -7.57 3.31 21.64
C ASN A 314 -8.74 3.80 22.50
N LYS A 315 -8.56 3.92 23.82
CA LYS A 315 -9.58 4.49 24.71
C LYS A 315 -9.96 5.92 24.38
N CYS A 316 -9.02 6.73 23.84
CA CYS A 316 -9.30 8.12 23.48
C CYS A 316 -10.19 8.29 22.23
N PHE A 317 -10.53 7.20 21.54
CA PHE A 317 -11.58 7.23 20.51
C PHE A 317 -13.00 7.16 21.11
N CYS A 318 -13.12 6.95 22.42
CA CYS A 318 -14.38 7.05 23.13
C CYS A 318 -14.57 8.46 23.71
N SER A 319 -15.38 9.29 23.05
CA SER A 319 -15.72 10.61 23.57
C SER A 319 -16.41 10.52 24.92
N GLU A 320 -15.91 11.26 25.92
CA GLU A 320 -16.52 11.41 27.24
C GLU A 320 -16.79 10.08 28.00
N GLY A 321 -16.02 9.03 27.68
CA GLY A 321 -16.17 7.70 28.30
C GLY A 321 -17.32 6.85 27.73
N ASN A 322 -18.10 7.36 26.79
CA ASN A 322 -19.15 6.63 26.10
C ASN A 322 -18.56 5.80 24.95
N CYS A 323 -18.07 4.60 25.26
CA CYS A 323 -17.52 3.69 24.26
C CYS A 323 -18.61 2.87 23.55
N LEU A 324 -18.50 2.76 22.23
CA LEU A 324 -19.08 1.64 21.51
C LEU A 324 -18.39 0.32 21.91
N PRO A 325 -19.03 -0.85 21.76
CA PRO A 325 -18.34 -2.14 21.85
C PRO A 325 -17.17 -2.21 20.85
N ALA A 326 -16.19 -3.07 21.12
CA ALA A 326 -15.00 -3.19 20.25
C ALA A 326 -15.38 -3.58 18.82
N GLY A 327 -14.72 -2.99 17.82
CA GLY A 327 -14.92 -3.24 16.39
C GLY A 327 -15.90 -2.31 15.69
N GLY A 328 -16.31 -1.21 16.34
CA GLY A 328 -17.07 -0.13 15.75
C GLY A 328 -16.49 1.24 16.10
N LEU A 329 -16.45 2.13 15.11
CA LEU A 329 -16.02 3.52 15.25
C LEU A 329 -17.23 4.44 15.13
N ASN A 330 -17.49 5.25 16.15
CA ASN A 330 -18.50 6.30 16.06
C ASN A 330 -17.96 7.43 15.16
N VAL A 331 -18.69 7.79 14.11
CA VAL A 331 -18.31 8.87 13.18
C VAL A 331 -19.26 10.06 13.23
N SER A 332 -20.15 10.13 14.23
CA SER A 332 -21.13 11.21 14.37
C SER A 332 -20.49 12.60 14.34
N SER A 333 -19.43 12.80 15.12
CA SER A 333 -18.67 14.06 15.19
C SER A 333 -17.97 14.43 13.87
N CYS A 334 -17.72 13.45 13.00
CA CYS A 334 -17.15 13.66 11.66
C CYS A 334 -18.22 13.86 10.57
N LYS A 335 -19.46 13.41 10.82
CA LYS A 335 -20.53 13.31 9.81
C LYS A 335 -21.82 13.99 10.26
N PHE A 336 -21.74 15.28 10.59
CA PHE A 336 -22.91 16.14 10.86
C PHE A 336 -23.87 15.55 11.92
N ASP A 337 -23.30 14.92 12.96
CA ASP A 337 -24.03 14.26 14.04
C ASP A 337 -24.95 13.11 13.60
N ALA A 338 -24.74 12.56 12.40
CA ALA A 338 -25.43 11.36 11.97
C ALA A 338 -25.13 10.20 12.93
N PRO A 339 -26.12 9.36 13.31
CA PRO A 339 -25.94 8.24 14.24
C PRO A 339 -25.24 7.03 13.58
N ALA A 340 -24.17 7.29 12.83
CA ALA A 340 -23.45 6.31 12.02
C ALA A 340 -22.25 5.71 12.76
N VAL A 341 -22.07 4.40 12.58
CA VAL A 341 -20.96 3.62 13.11
C VAL A 341 -20.28 2.89 11.96
N VAL A 342 -18.96 3.07 11.84
CA VAL A 342 -18.14 2.36 10.87
C VAL A 342 -17.58 1.09 11.48
N SER A 343 -17.66 -0.03 10.75
CA SER A 343 -17.06 -1.30 11.13
C SER A 343 -16.36 -1.95 9.93
N TYR A 344 -15.74 -3.11 10.13
CA TYR A 344 -15.43 -3.99 8.99
C TYR A 344 -16.70 -4.65 8.45
N PRO A 345 -16.70 -5.12 7.18
CA PRO A 345 -17.83 -5.83 6.59
C PRO A 345 -18.25 -7.06 7.39
N HIS A 346 -19.56 -7.25 7.48
CA HIS A 346 -20.26 -8.24 8.32
C HIS A 346 -19.78 -8.26 9.78
N PHE A 347 -19.33 -7.11 10.29
CA PHE A 347 -18.77 -6.98 11.64
C PHE A 347 -17.56 -7.89 11.90
N LEU A 348 -16.74 -8.13 10.88
CA LEU A 348 -15.48 -8.86 11.04
C LEU A 348 -14.63 -8.22 12.17
N PHE A 349 -14.15 -9.05 13.10
CA PHE A 349 -13.40 -8.65 14.30
C PHE A 349 -14.14 -7.81 15.34
N ALA A 350 -15.44 -7.56 15.18
CA ALA A 350 -16.22 -6.83 16.17
C ALA A 350 -16.80 -7.72 17.26
N ASP A 351 -17.23 -7.09 18.35
CA ASP A 351 -17.90 -7.76 19.45
C ASP A 351 -19.22 -8.42 18.98
N SER A 352 -19.57 -9.54 19.59
CA SER A 352 -20.76 -10.30 19.20
C SER A 352 -22.06 -9.49 19.33
N ASN A 353 -22.08 -8.45 20.18
CA ASN A 353 -23.22 -7.54 20.32
C ASN A 353 -23.70 -6.94 18.98
N TYR A 354 -22.79 -6.69 18.04
CA TYR A 354 -23.15 -6.19 16.70
C TYR A 354 -23.96 -7.23 15.91
N THR A 355 -23.48 -8.47 15.88
CA THR A 355 -24.12 -9.57 15.14
C THR A 355 -25.36 -10.13 15.83
N GLN A 356 -25.51 -9.96 17.15
CA GLN A 356 -26.66 -10.49 17.89
C GLN A 356 -27.96 -9.75 17.59
N GLY A 357 -27.89 -8.49 17.14
CA GLY A 357 -29.05 -7.66 16.84
C GLY A 357 -29.73 -7.96 15.50
N VAL A 358 -29.07 -8.69 14.60
CA VAL A 358 -29.54 -8.94 13.23
C VAL A 358 -29.21 -10.37 12.77
N ILE A 359 -29.95 -10.86 11.78
CA ILE A 359 -29.70 -12.15 11.11
C ILE A 359 -29.19 -11.85 9.70
N GLY A 360 -28.16 -12.58 9.24
CA GLY A 360 -27.59 -12.43 7.89
C GLY A 360 -26.11 -12.06 7.83
N MET A 361 -25.49 -11.72 8.97
CA MET A 361 -24.06 -11.40 9.04
C MET A 361 -23.19 -12.67 8.93
N ARG A 362 -22.20 -12.66 8.03
CA ARG A 362 -21.29 -13.79 7.77
C ARG A 362 -19.83 -13.31 7.66
N PRO A 363 -19.18 -12.93 8.77
CA PRO A 363 -17.81 -12.39 8.73
C PRO A 363 -16.80 -13.42 8.19
N ASN A 364 -16.09 -13.07 7.13
CA ASN A 364 -15.05 -13.89 6.50
C ASN A 364 -13.76 -13.08 6.31
N PRO A 365 -12.65 -13.43 6.99
CA PRO A 365 -11.38 -12.69 6.83
C PRO A 365 -10.80 -12.66 5.42
N GLN A 366 -11.16 -13.59 4.53
CA GLN A 366 -10.66 -13.58 3.14
C GLN A 366 -11.38 -12.54 2.28
N GLU A 367 -12.66 -12.31 2.55
CA GLU A 367 -13.52 -11.42 1.77
C GLU A 367 -13.60 -10.02 2.39
N HIS A 368 -13.58 -9.93 3.72
CA HIS A 368 -13.95 -8.70 4.44
C HIS A 368 -12.77 -7.97 5.09
N ARG A 369 -11.54 -8.53 5.05
CA ARG A 369 -10.37 -7.88 5.65
C ARG A 369 -9.92 -6.68 4.83
N MET A 370 -9.55 -5.60 5.51
CA MET A 370 -8.89 -4.46 4.90
C MET A 370 -7.36 -4.68 4.81
N TYR A 371 -6.75 -4.47 3.64
CA TYR A 371 -5.31 -4.65 3.47
C TYR A 371 -4.68 -3.73 2.41
N LEU A 372 -3.37 -3.56 2.53
CA LEU A 372 -2.47 -2.88 1.59
C LEU A 372 -1.26 -3.78 1.32
N ASP A 373 -1.03 -4.12 0.06
CA ASP A 373 0.17 -4.82 -0.40
C ASP A 373 1.19 -3.77 -0.85
N ILE A 374 2.26 -3.61 -0.08
CA ILE A 374 3.27 -2.56 -0.29
C ILE A 374 4.54 -3.16 -0.91
N ILE A 375 5.07 -2.55 -1.95
CA ILE A 375 6.39 -2.88 -2.51
C ILE A 375 7.46 -2.35 -1.52
N PRO A 376 8.22 -3.21 -0.81
CA PRO A 376 9.06 -2.76 0.29
C PRO A 376 10.13 -1.77 -0.15
N GLU A 377 10.74 -1.99 -1.32
CA GLU A 377 11.82 -1.16 -1.84
C GLU A 377 11.37 0.27 -2.21
N LEU A 378 10.08 0.43 -2.56
CA LEU A 378 9.54 1.70 -3.03
C LEU A 378 8.63 2.39 -2.01
N GLY A 379 8.03 1.64 -1.08
CA GLY A 379 6.98 2.16 -0.20
C GLY A 379 5.67 2.47 -0.93
N VAL A 380 5.46 1.94 -2.14
CA VAL A 380 4.27 2.21 -2.97
C VAL A 380 3.31 1.02 -2.93
N PRO A 381 1.99 1.23 -2.84
CA PRO A 381 1.01 0.15 -2.88
C PRO A 381 0.89 -0.47 -4.27
N ILE A 382 0.83 -1.80 -4.34
CA ILE A 382 0.60 -2.57 -5.57
C ILE A 382 -0.72 -3.35 -5.55
N GLY A 383 -1.32 -3.54 -4.39
CA GLY A 383 -2.63 -4.14 -4.23
C GLY A 383 -3.34 -3.51 -3.04
N VAL A 384 -4.56 -3.03 -3.23
CA VAL A 384 -5.35 -2.37 -2.20
C VAL A 384 -6.72 -3.04 -2.09
N ALA A 385 -7.16 -3.27 -0.87
CA ALA A 385 -8.56 -3.55 -0.55
C ALA A 385 -8.96 -2.77 0.70
N ALA A 386 -9.46 -1.54 0.49
CA ALA A 386 -10.03 -0.72 1.54
C ALA A 386 -11.51 -1.11 1.72
N ARG A 387 -11.88 -1.60 2.90
CA ARG A 387 -13.21 -2.20 3.14
C ARG A 387 -13.82 -1.68 4.43
N MET A 388 -14.99 -1.07 4.32
CA MET A 388 -15.72 -0.52 5.47
C MET A 388 -17.21 -0.81 5.33
N GLN A 389 -17.88 -0.90 6.47
CA GLN A 389 -19.31 -1.05 6.59
C GLN A 389 -19.89 0.13 7.37
N ILE A 390 -21.01 0.64 6.87
CA ILE A 390 -21.77 1.71 7.50
C ILE A 390 -22.97 1.10 8.21
N ASN A 391 -23.08 1.41 9.49
CA ASN A 391 -24.15 0.95 10.37
C ASN A 391 -24.83 2.16 11.01
N ILE A 392 -26.09 2.03 11.39
CA ILE A 392 -26.85 3.08 12.06
C ILE A 392 -27.24 2.60 13.45
N ILE A 393 -27.00 3.42 14.47
CA ILE A 393 -27.50 3.17 15.82
C ILE A 393 -29.02 3.27 15.78
N PHE A 394 -29.69 2.20 16.16
CA PHE A 394 -31.13 2.11 16.25
C PHE A 394 -31.52 1.67 17.67
N GLU A 395 -32.19 2.55 18.42
CA GLU A 395 -32.49 2.32 19.83
C GLU A 395 -33.74 3.06 20.28
N GLY A 396 -34.22 2.73 21.49
CA GLY A 396 -35.40 3.36 22.06
C GLY A 396 -35.22 4.84 22.40
N VAL A 397 -36.27 5.59 22.10
CA VAL A 397 -36.44 7.00 22.46
C VAL A 397 -37.77 7.11 23.22
N LEU A 398 -37.69 7.43 24.51
CA LEU A 398 -38.88 7.66 25.32
C LEU A 398 -39.65 8.88 24.77
N ASN A 399 -40.97 8.87 24.90
CA ASN A 399 -41.87 9.93 24.43
C ASN A 399 -42.00 10.08 22.90
N ILE A 400 -41.47 9.12 22.12
CA ILE A 400 -41.76 8.98 20.70
C ILE A 400 -42.38 7.60 20.49
N SER A 401 -43.66 7.52 20.12
CA SER A 401 -44.44 6.28 20.11
C SER A 401 -43.84 5.21 19.18
N GLN A 402 -43.28 5.65 18.04
CA GLN A 402 -42.61 4.74 17.11
C GLN A 402 -41.24 4.29 17.61
N PHE A 403 -40.72 4.73 18.76
CA PHE A 403 -39.41 4.29 19.26
C PHE A 403 -39.43 3.82 20.72
N GLU A 404 -40.47 4.14 21.48
CA GLU A 404 -40.54 3.89 22.93
C GLU A 404 -40.45 2.40 23.30
N ASN A 405 -40.94 1.51 22.43
CA ASN A 405 -40.98 0.07 22.68
C ASN A 405 -39.67 -0.66 22.29
N ILE A 406 -38.68 0.05 21.74
CA ILE A 406 -37.38 -0.54 21.41
C ILE A 406 -36.56 -0.69 22.69
N THR A 407 -36.42 -1.92 23.17
CA THR A 407 -35.74 -2.23 24.44
C THR A 407 -34.23 -2.46 24.30
N GLN A 408 -33.75 -2.77 23.09
CA GLN A 408 -32.34 -3.09 22.82
C GLN A 408 -31.80 -2.22 21.71
N ARG A 409 -30.58 -1.70 21.91
CA ARG A 409 -29.82 -1.00 20.87
C ARG A 409 -29.35 -2.01 19.82
N ILE A 410 -29.63 -1.72 18.57
CA ILE A 410 -29.17 -2.47 17.40
C ILE A 410 -28.22 -1.55 16.61
N TYR A 411 -27.10 -2.11 16.15
CA TYR A 411 -26.22 -1.47 15.19
C TYR A 411 -26.63 -1.95 13.81
N PHE A 412 -27.61 -1.28 13.20
CA PHE A 412 -28.27 -1.74 12.00
C PHE A 412 -27.34 -1.58 10.79
N PRO A 413 -26.83 -2.66 10.17
CA PRO A 413 -25.91 -2.55 9.04
C PRO A 413 -26.72 -2.16 7.79
N VAL A 414 -26.26 -1.13 7.08
CA VAL A 414 -26.98 -0.61 5.90
C VAL A 414 -26.29 -1.03 4.60
N LEU A 415 -24.99 -0.78 4.52
CA LEU A 415 -24.18 -1.17 3.38
C LEU A 415 -22.72 -1.34 3.79
N TRP A 416 -21.98 -2.09 3.00
CA TRP A 416 -20.52 -2.05 3.03
C TRP A 416 -19.97 -1.82 1.64
N PHE A 417 -18.73 -1.36 1.57
CA PHE A 417 -18.06 -1.12 0.32
C PHE A 417 -16.63 -1.64 0.33
N SER A 418 -16.15 -2.03 -0.85
CA SER A 418 -14.77 -2.41 -1.10
C SER A 418 -14.21 -1.51 -2.19
N GLU A 419 -13.23 -0.70 -1.85
CA GLU A 419 -12.41 0.02 -2.81
C GLU A 419 -11.14 -0.79 -3.09
N THR A 420 -10.91 -1.11 -4.36
CA THR A 420 -9.80 -1.94 -4.80
C THR A 420 -8.97 -1.24 -5.86
N ALA A 421 -7.65 -1.45 -5.81
CA ALA A 421 -6.72 -0.90 -6.79
C ALA A 421 -5.60 -1.91 -7.07
N GLU A 422 -5.38 -2.20 -8.35
CA GLU A 422 -4.26 -3.01 -8.83
C GLU A 422 -3.75 -2.44 -10.16
N PRO A 423 -2.42 -2.32 -10.36
CA PRO A 423 -1.87 -1.70 -11.56
C PRO A 423 -2.10 -2.53 -12.82
N GLY A 424 -2.26 -1.85 -13.95
CA GLY A 424 -2.28 -2.46 -15.28
C GLY A 424 -0.94 -3.08 -15.68
N ASP A 425 -0.95 -3.86 -16.76
CA ASP A 425 0.22 -4.62 -17.22
C ASP A 425 1.40 -3.72 -17.65
N ASP A 426 1.11 -2.51 -18.11
CA ASP A 426 2.09 -1.49 -18.48
C ASP A 426 2.91 -1.01 -17.27
N ILE A 427 2.23 -0.66 -16.18
CA ILE A 427 2.86 -0.27 -14.92
C ILE A 427 3.59 -1.46 -14.29
N VAL A 428 2.98 -2.64 -14.30
CA VAL A 428 3.63 -3.88 -13.81
C VAL A 428 4.92 -4.18 -14.57
N SER A 429 4.94 -3.97 -15.89
CA SER A 429 6.13 -4.20 -16.72
C SER A 429 7.25 -3.21 -16.38
N GLN A 430 6.92 -1.93 -16.15
CA GLN A 430 7.89 -0.93 -15.70
C GLN A 430 8.46 -1.27 -14.31
N LEU A 431 7.60 -1.66 -13.38
CA LEU A 431 8.02 -2.08 -12.03
C LEU A 431 8.94 -3.32 -12.09
N LYS A 432 8.60 -4.33 -12.90
CA LYS A 432 9.47 -5.51 -13.12
C LYS A 432 10.80 -5.15 -13.76
N LEU A 433 10.83 -4.16 -14.66
CA LEU A 433 12.07 -3.68 -15.26
C LEU A 433 13.00 -3.11 -14.17
N VAL A 434 12.48 -2.21 -13.34
CA VAL A 434 13.25 -1.52 -12.29
C VAL A 434 13.64 -2.46 -11.14
N LEU A 435 12.69 -3.22 -10.61
CA LEU A 435 12.89 -4.01 -9.37
C LEU A 435 13.57 -5.36 -9.61
N LYS A 436 13.47 -5.92 -10.81
CA LYS A 436 13.95 -7.28 -11.11
C LYS A 436 14.97 -7.30 -12.24
N THR A 437 14.61 -6.77 -13.39
CA THR A 437 15.38 -6.95 -14.63
C THR A 437 16.71 -6.21 -14.60
N ILE A 438 16.70 -4.92 -14.26
CA ILE A 438 17.91 -4.10 -14.20
C ILE A 438 18.92 -4.65 -13.17
N PRO A 439 18.55 -4.97 -11.92
CA PRO A 439 19.47 -5.59 -10.96
C PRO A 439 20.07 -6.91 -11.45
N ILE A 440 19.28 -7.77 -12.09
CA ILE A 440 19.77 -9.04 -12.64
C ILE A 440 20.79 -8.79 -13.76
N ILE A 441 20.48 -7.91 -14.72
CA ILE A 441 21.38 -7.58 -15.83
C ILE A 441 22.71 -7.04 -15.28
N MET A 442 22.65 -6.11 -14.32
CA MET A 442 23.84 -5.49 -13.75
C MET A 442 24.69 -6.47 -12.95
N ASN A 443 24.06 -7.40 -12.21
CA ASN A 443 24.77 -8.48 -11.53
C ASN A 443 25.43 -9.44 -12.53
N VAL A 444 24.70 -9.90 -13.56
CA VAL A 444 25.24 -10.79 -14.60
C VAL A 444 26.39 -10.12 -15.35
N PHE A 445 26.24 -8.84 -15.70
CA PHE A 445 27.27 -8.06 -16.36
C PHE A 445 28.52 -7.88 -15.48
N SER A 446 28.33 -7.66 -14.18
CA SER A 446 29.43 -7.59 -13.21
C SER A 446 30.20 -8.91 -13.13
N PHE A 447 29.50 -10.05 -13.01
CA PHE A 447 30.13 -11.38 -13.01
C PHE A 447 30.82 -11.72 -14.33
N PHE A 448 30.24 -11.28 -15.46
CA PHE A 448 30.86 -11.42 -16.77
C PHE A 448 32.18 -10.64 -16.84
N MET A 449 32.21 -9.38 -16.39
CA MET A 449 33.44 -8.57 -16.36
C MET A 449 34.53 -9.20 -15.48
N VAL A 450 34.16 -9.71 -14.30
CA VAL A 450 35.10 -10.43 -13.41
C VAL A 450 35.65 -11.68 -14.10
N SER A 451 34.78 -12.47 -14.74
CA SER A 451 35.19 -13.71 -15.41
C SER A 451 36.15 -13.46 -16.58
N VAL A 452 35.87 -12.45 -17.41
CA VAL A 452 36.77 -12.02 -18.49
C VAL A 452 38.08 -11.51 -17.92
N GLY A 453 38.04 -10.70 -16.86
CA GLY A 453 39.23 -10.20 -16.18
C GLY A 453 40.13 -11.32 -15.65
N SER A 454 39.55 -12.29 -14.94
CA SER A 454 40.26 -13.47 -14.44
C SER A 454 40.86 -14.32 -15.55
N PHE A 455 40.14 -14.51 -16.66
CA PHE A 455 40.64 -15.24 -17.82
C PHE A 455 41.85 -14.53 -18.46
N LEU A 456 41.81 -13.20 -18.60
CA LEU A 456 42.94 -12.42 -19.11
C LEU A 456 44.18 -12.54 -18.22
N VAL A 457 44.02 -12.44 -16.90
CA VAL A 457 45.13 -12.61 -15.95
C VAL A 457 45.70 -14.04 -16.01
N LEU A 458 44.84 -15.06 -16.08
CA LEU A 458 45.27 -16.45 -16.22
C LEU A 458 46.02 -16.68 -17.54
N SER A 459 45.53 -16.12 -18.64
CA SER A 459 46.19 -16.22 -19.94
C SER A 459 47.58 -15.56 -19.91
N ALA A 460 47.72 -14.41 -19.24
CA ALA A 460 48.98 -13.72 -19.08
C ALA A 460 49.95 -14.52 -18.20
N PHE A 461 49.45 -15.18 -17.15
CA PHE A 461 50.23 -16.07 -16.29
C PHE A 461 50.76 -17.29 -17.07
N VAL A 462 49.91 -17.96 -17.85
CA VAL A 462 50.29 -19.10 -18.70
C VAL A 462 51.33 -18.66 -19.74
N LEU A 463 51.11 -17.53 -20.43
CA LEU A 463 52.08 -16.98 -21.40
C LEU A 463 53.42 -16.63 -20.75
N SER A 464 53.39 -16.15 -19.50
CA SER A 464 54.60 -15.87 -18.72
C SER A 464 55.39 -17.15 -18.39
N ILE A 465 54.69 -18.23 -17.99
CA ILE A 465 55.31 -19.55 -17.75
C ILE A 465 55.91 -20.11 -19.04
N LEU A 466 55.15 -20.11 -20.14
CA LEU A 466 55.62 -20.61 -21.44
C LEU A 466 56.84 -19.82 -21.93
N TYR A 467 56.85 -18.51 -21.75
CA TYR A 467 58.01 -17.67 -22.04
C TYR A 467 59.22 -18.02 -21.17
N ALA A 468 59.03 -18.24 -19.87
CA ALA A 468 60.10 -18.65 -18.96
C ALA A 468 60.69 -20.02 -19.35
N LEU A 469 59.84 -21.00 -19.65
CA LEU A 469 60.25 -22.34 -20.10
C LEU A 469 60.95 -22.31 -21.46
N GLY A 470 60.48 -21.51 -22.41
CA GLY A 470 61.14 -21.31 -23.71
C GLY A 470 62.54 -20.69 -23.56
N LYS A 471 62.70 -19.72 -22.66
CA LYS A 471 63.99 -19.09 -22.37
C LYS A 471 64.98 -20.03 -21.70
N ILE A 472 64.50 -20.99 -20.88
CA ILE A 472 65.31 -22.06 -20.29
C ILE A 472 65.82 -23.02 -21.38
N LYS A 473 65.00 -23.30 -22.40
CA LYS A 473 65.35 -24.19 -23.52
C LYS A 473 66.36 -23.57 -24.50
N GLU A 474 66.32 -22.26 -24.70
CA GLU A 474 67.27 -21.52 -25.57
C GLU A 474 68.63 -21.22 -24.89
N ASN A 475 68.75 -21.32 -23.55
CA ASN A 475 69.99 -21.01 -22.85
C ASN A 475 70.28 -21.99 -21.68
N PRO A 476 70.72 -23.24 -21.98
CA PRO A 476 70.91 -24.30 -20.98
C PRO A 476 72.05 -24.03 -19.96
N ASN A 477 72.91 -23.03 -20.19
CA ASN A 477 74.07 -22.74 -19.33
C ASN A 477 73.74 -21.97 -18.04
N ILE A 478 72.47 -21.61 -17.79
CA ILE A 478 72.09 -20.91 -16.54
C ILE A 478 72.01 -21.86 -15.33
N LEU A 479 71.95 -23.19 -15.54
CA LEU A 479 71.96 -24.17 -14.45
C LEU A 479 73.35 -24.78 -14.14
N SER A 480 74.41 -24.44 -14.88
CA SER A 480 75.71 -25.13 -14.76
C SER A 480 76.83 -24.33 -14.08
N SER A 481 76.56 -23.19 -13.44
CA SER A 481 77.59 -22.47 -12.68
C SER A 481 77.16 -22.18 -11.25
N LYS A 482 77.15 -23.23 -10.42
CA LYS A 482 77.62 -23.16 -9.02
C LYS A 482 77.94 -24.57 -8.53
N PRO A 483 79.22 -24.94 -8.41
CA PRO A 483 79.60 -26.15 -7.68
C PRO A 483 79.31 -25.92 -6.19
N LEU A 484 78.70 -26.92 -5.56
CA LEU A 484 78.77 -27.10 -4.10
C LEU A 484 80.25 -27.15 -3.68
N LYS A 485 80.69 -26.16 -2.90
CA LYS A 485 81.73 -26.34 -1.89
C LYS A 485 81.56 -25.26 -0.81
N ASP A 486 81.59 -25.73 0.42
CA ASP A 486 81.69 -25.02 1.69
C ASP A 486 80.47 -24.22 2.19
N SER A 487 79.61 -24.91 2.96
CA SER A 487 79.22 -24.47 4.32
C SER A 487 78.32 -25.53 4.99
N GLN A 488 78.87 -26.72 5.27
CA GLN A 488 78.55 -27.34 6.57
C GLN A 488 79.21 -26.45 7.63
N GLU A 489 78.54 -26.27 8.77
CA GLU A 489 78.97 -25.40 9.88
C GLU A 489 78.78 -23.90 9.65
N ASN A 490 77.52 -23.42 9.72
CA ASN A 490 77.15 -22.25 10.53
C ASN A 490 75.71 -21.80 10.24
N PHE A 491 74.71 -22.59 10.63
CA PHE A 491 73.43 -22.02 11.08
C PHE A 491 72.62 -22.94 12.00
N ILE A 492 73.29 -23.83 12.75
CA ILE A 492 72.74 -24.37 14.01
C ILE A 492 72.99 -23.30 15.09
N ARG A 493 72.33 -22.15 14.98
CA ARG A 493 72.16 -21.16 16.08
C ARG A 493 71.37 -19.94 15.61
N LYS A 494 70.08 -20.10 15.36
CA LYS A 494 69.08 -19.08 15.77
C LYS A 494 67.65 -19.61 15.59
N LYS A 495 67.08 -19.97 16.73
CA LYS A 495 65.65 -20.00 17.08
C LYS A 495 64.74 -20.90 16.25
N GLY A 496 64.49 -22.08 16.84
CA GLY A 496 63.20 -22.75 16.70
C GLY A 496 62.06 -21.99 17.39
N ASN A 497 60.87 -22.52 17.12
CA ASN A 497 59.54 -22.16 17.62
C ASN A 497 58.85 -21.00 16.90
N SER A 498 58.20 -21.30 15.77
CA SER A 498 56.72 -21.29 15.68
C SER A 498 56.26 -21.66 14.26
N PHE A 499 55.09 -22.32 14.18
CA PHE A 499 54.31 -22.63 12.98
C PHE A 499 54.63 -23.93 12.21
N LEU A 500 54.43 -25.05 12.92
CA LEU A 500 53.82 -26.23 12.32
C LEU A 500 52.29 -26.06 12.42
N ASN A 501 51.60 -25.87 11.30
CA ASN A 501 50.18 -26.16 11.02
C ASN A 501 49.68 -25.24 9.90
N VAL A 502 49.55 -25.80 8.68
CA VAL A 502 48.38 -25.77 7.78
C VAL A 502 48.85 -26.41 6.47
N ALA A 503 48.94 -27.73 6.48
CA ALA A 503 48.96 -28.54 5.27
C ALA A 503 48.06 -29.73 5.58
N ILE A 504 46.82 -29.65 5.11
CA ILE A 504 45.80 -30.69 4.88
C ILE A 504 44.48 -29.90 4.82
N VAL A 505 44.01 -29.60 3.61
CA VAL A 505 42.61 -29.62 3.12
C VAL A 505 42.64 -28.97 1.73
N SER A 506 42.78 -29.77 0.68
CA SER A 506 42.14 -29.52 -0.63
C SER A 506 42.41 -30.69 -1.58
N HIS A 507 41.85 -31.85 -1.24
CA HIS A 507 41.69 -32.94 -2.21
C HIS A 507 40.29 -33.52 -2.06
N LYS A 508 39.27 -32.73 -2.42
CA LYS A 508 37.87 -33.15 -2.67
C LYS A 508 36.99 -31.96 -3.08
N SER A 509 37.18 -31.41 -4.29
CA SER A 509 36.20 -30.49 -4.93
C SER A 509 36.38 -30.38 -6.45
N PHE A 510 36.97 -31.38 -7.11
CA PHE A 510 37.23 -31.33 -8.57
C PHE A 510 36.39 -32.32 -9.39
N ILE A 511 35.28 -32.83 -8.84
CA ILE A 511 34.36 -33.73 -9.54
C ILE A 511 32.93 -33.20 -9.39
N GLN A 512 32.62 -32.10 -10.06
CA GLN A 512 31.23 -31.74 -10.39
C GLN A 512 31.08 -30.72 -11.54
N PHE A 513 32.06 -30.66 -12.45
CA PHE A 513 32.01 -29.78 -13.63
C PHE A 513 32.09 -30.57 -14.96
N GLN A 514 31.51 -31.76 -14.98
CA GLN A 514 31.20 -32.51 -16.21
C GLN A 514 29.78 -33.05 -16.13
N LEU A 515 28.79 -32.20 -16.36
CA LEU A 515 27.45 -32.60 -16.79
C LEU A 515 26.62 -31.36 -17.15
N PHE A 516 27.05 -30.56 -18.13
CA PHE A 516 26.16 -29.66 -18.89
C PHE A 516 26.86 -29.23 -20.18
N CYS A 517 27.19 -30.20 -21.03
CA CYS A 517 27.60 -29.92 -22.41
C CYS A 517 27.31 -31.12 -23.31
N VAL A 518 26.04 -31.52 -23.37
CA VAL A 518 25.47 -32.27 -24.49
C VAL A 518 24.18 -31.57 -24.86
N PHE A 519 24.26 -30.64 -25.82
CA PHE A 519 23.28 -30.46 -26.88
C PHE A 519 23.78 -29.33 -27.79
N ARG A 520 24.49 -29.71 -28.84
CA ARG A 520 24.82 -28.83 -29.96
C ARG A 520 24.02 -29.29 -31.17
N LYS A 521 23.02 -28.47 -31.59
CA LYS A 521 22.68 -28.12 -32.99
C LYS A 521 21.23 -27.62 -33.11
N ARG A 522 21.05 -26.31 -33.34
CA ARG A 522 20.43 -25.70 -34.55
C ARG A 522 20.01 -24.24 -34.25
N LEU A 523 19.97 -23.44 -35.32
CA LEU A 523 19.59 -22.03 -35.45
C LEU A 523 20.71 -21.04 -35.06
N SER A 524 21.61 -20.74 -35.99
CA SER A 524 21.49 -19.73 -37.07
C SER A 524 21.36 -18.31 -36.53
N SER A 525 22.49 -17.60 -36.60
CA SER A 525 22.63 -16.26 -37.16
C SER A 525 21.35 -15.43 -37.24
N TYR A 526 21.23 -14.39 -36.42
CA TYR A 526 20.86 -13.00 -36.76
C TYR A 526 20.76 -12.19 -35.47
N GLY A 527 21.48 -11.05 -35.39
CA GLY A 527 21.08 -9.94 -34.52
C GLY A 527 21.90 -9.60 -33.28
N LEU A 528 23.24 -9.75 -33.24
CA LEU A 528 24.06 -9.23 -32.12
C LEU A 528 24.74 -7.87 -32.39
N MET A 529 24.39 -7.17 -33.47
CA MET A 529 24.92 -5.82 -33.78
C MET A 529 23.92 -4.67 -33.58
N CYS A 530 22.78 -4.89 -32.92
CA CYS A 530 21.79 -3.82 -32.66
C CYS A 530 21.79 -3.32 -31.20
N VAL A 531 22.35 -4.07 -30.25
CA VAL A 531 22.20 -3.78 -28.81
C VAL A 531 23.15 -2.69 -28.32
N GLN A 532 24.29 -2.49 -28.98
CA GLN A 532 25.29 -1.48 -28.58
C GLN A 532 24.94 -0.07 -29.09
N SER A 533 24.12 0.06 -30.14
CA SER A 533 23.64 1.35 -30.68
C SER A 533 22.35 1.84 -30.00
N LEU A 534 21.57 0.97 -29.36
CA LEU A 534 20.32 1.33 -28.68
C LEU A 534 20.56 1.76 -27.22
N LEU A 535 21.52 1.14 -26.52
CA LEU A 535 21.88 1.50 -25.14
C LEU A 535 22.54 2.90 -25.02
N LEU A 536 23.35 3.30 -26.01
CA LEU A 536 23.99 4.62 -26.04
C LEU A 536 23.08 5.75 -26.55
N LYS A 537 22.01 5.44 -27.30
CA LYS A 537 21.00 6.43 -27.69
C LYS A 537 19.95 6.69 -26.59
N TYR A 538 19.65 5.71 -25.74
CA TYR A 538 18.65 5.86 -24.68
C TYR A 538 19.20 6.43 -23.37
N LEU A 539 20.48 6.19 -23.05
CA LEU A 539 21.12 6.82 -21.88
C LEU A 539 21.37 8.34 -22.06
N HIS A 540 21.31 8.85 -23.29
CA HIS A 540 21.52 10.28 -23.59
C HIS A 540 20.24 11.06 -23.93
N THR A 541 19.08 10.40 -24.07
CA THR A 541 17.76 11.04 -24.29
C THR A 541 16.90 11.08 -23.03
N SER A 542 17.45 10.70 -21.87
CA SER A 542 16.79 10.80 -20.56
C SER A 542 17.34 11.96 -19.70
N VAL A 543 18.11 12.86 -20.32
CA VAL A 543 18.54 14.15 -19.76
C VAL A 543 17.93 15.23 -20.66
N LEU A 544 16.61 15.39 -20.51
CA LEU A 544 15.79 16.60 -20.73
C LEU A 544 14.38 16.31 -20.23
#